data_AF-A0A7I8J8E1-F1
#
_entry.id   AF-A0A7I8J8E1-F1
#
_cell.length_a   1.000
_cell.length_b   1.000
_cell.length_c   1.000
_cell.angle_alpha   90.00
_cell.angle_beta   90.00
_cell.angle_gamma   90.00
#
_symmetry.space_group_name_H-M   'P 1'
#
loop_
_entity.id
_entity.type
_entity.pdbx_description
1 polymer ?
#
loop_
_entity_poly.entity_id
_entity_poly.type
_entity_poly.pdbx_seq_one_letter_code
_entity_poly.pdbx_strand_id
1 'polypeptide(L)'
;MHEARYPETDMAAMIRVKNITDMGGVRAPLLEYDRTEGMIPFSELSPSRIRSVSSFIKVVRREPVIVLRIDREKGYIELSKRKVRGVLQREQACPLHRASRRRDRAARS
;
A
#
# COMPACT_ATOMS: atom_id res chain seq x y z
N MET A 1 9.46 -26.62 -4.97
CA MET A 1 8.60 -25.93 -3.99
C MET A 1 7.95 -24.79 -4.74
N HIS A 2 6.62 -24.74 -4.83
CA HIS A 2 5.95 -23.67 -5.56
C HIS A 2 5.97 -22.40 -4.73
N GLU A 3 6.85 -21.47 -5.10
CA GLU A 3 6.79 -20.10 -4.65
C GLU A 3 5.50 -19.50 -5.21
N ALA A 4 4.51 -19.28 -4.35
CA ALA A 4 3.20 -18.80 -4.77
C ALA A 4 3.36 -17.45 -5.46
N ARG A 5 3.26 -17.44 -6.79
CA ARG A 5 3.50 -16.24 -7.60
C ARG A 5 2.45 -15.14 -7.39
N TYR A 6 1.29 -15.53 -6.89
CA TYR A 6 0.18 -14.63 -6.58
C TYR A 6 -0.21 -14.78 -5.11
N PRO A 7 -0.55 -13.66 -4.43
CA PRO A 7 -1.08 -13.71 -3.07
C PRO A 7 -2.45 -14.40 -3.03
N GLU A 8 -3.01 -14.53 -1.83
CA GLU A 8 -4.41 -14.92 -1.65
C GLU A 8 -5.32 -13.69 -1.51
N THR A 9 -6.63 -13.88 -1.76
CA THR A 9 -7.64 -12.84 -1.55
C THR A 9 -7.78 -12.51 -0.06
N ASP A 10 -7.99 -11.23 0.26
CA ASP A 10 -8.08 -10.68 1.63
C ASP A 10 -6.76 -10.72 2.44
N MET A 11 -5.64 -11.07 1.80
CA MET A 11 -4.32 -11.03 2.43
C MET A 11 -3.73 -9.61 2.40
N ALA A 12 -3.02 -9.24 3.47
CA ALA A 12 -2.21 -8.03 3.50
C ALA A 12 -0.88 -8.26 2.75
N ALA A 13 -0.51 -7.32 1.88
CA ALA A 13 0.73 -7.36 1.11
C ALA A 13 1.42 -5.99 1.10
N MET A 14 2.76 -5.99 1.03
CA MET A 14 3.54 -4.77 0.89
C MET A 14 3.77 -4.42 -0.58
N ILE A 15 3.34 -3.23 -0.96
CA ILE A 15 3.55 -2.68 -2.31
C ILE A 15 4.50 -1.50 -2.29
N ARG A 16 5.06 -1.18 -3.45
CA ARG A 16 5.74 0.08 -3.70
C ARG A 16 5.02 0.86 -4.79
N VAL A 17 4.56 2.05 -4.47
CA VAL A 17 3.91 2.90 -5.49
C VAL A 17 4.93 3.33 -6.53
N LYS A 18 4.66 2.98 -7.79
CA LYS A 18 5.55 3.26 -8.92
C LYS A 18 5.06 4.45 -9.72
N ASN A 19 3.85 4.38 -10.28
CA ASN A 19 3.28 5.42 -11.13
C ASN A 19 1.77 5.54 -10.93
N ILE A 20 1.27 6.75 -11.16
CA ILE A 20 -0.15 7.06 -11.25
C ILE A 20 -0.55 6.86 -12.71
N THR A 21 -1.70 6.23 -12.94
CA THR A 21 -2.27 6.04 -14.27
C THR A 21 -3.43 7.01 -14.47
N ASP A 22 -3.51 7.60 -15.67
CA ASP A 22 -4.57 8.56 -16.03
C ASP A 22 -5.97 7.92 -16.04
N MET A 23 -6.04 6.58 -16.12
CA MET A 23 -7.26 5.77 -16.03
C MET A 23 -7.87 5.66 -14.63
N GLY A 24 -7.53 6.55 -13.69
CA GLY A 24 -8.23 6.56 -12.40
C GLY A 24 -7.62 5.67 -11.32
N GLY A 25 -6.33 5.33 -11.42
CA GLY A 25 -5.69 4.44 -10.45
C GLY A 25 -4.18 4.60 -10.33
N VAL A 26 -3.59 3.77 -9.47
CA VAL A 26 -2.15 3.74 -9.19
C VAL A 26 -1.63 2.33 -9.40
N ARG A 27 -0.59 2.18 -10.22
CA ARG A 27 0.13 0.91 -10.40
C ARG A 27 1.22 0.77 -9.35
N ALA A 28 1.19 -0.34 -8.64
CA ALA A 28 2.14 -0.66 -7.60
C ALA A 28 2.53 -2.15 -7.64
N PRO A 29 3.81 -2.48 -7.89
CA PRO A 29 4.29 -3.86 -7.75
C PRO A 29 4.31 -4.32 -6.29
N LEU A 30 3.88 -5.56 -6.07
CA LEU A 30 3.97 -6.27 -4.79
C LEU A 30 5.40 -6.75 -4.57
N LEU A 31 6.05 -6.33 -3.49
CA LEU A 31 7.47 -6.63 -3.27
C LEU A 31 7.73 -8.09 -2.86
N GLU A 32 6.72 -8.74 -2.29
CA GLU A 32 6.79 -10.11 -1.77
C GLU A 32 6.44 -11.17 -2.83
N TYR A 33 5.82 -10.77 -3.95
CA TYR A 33 5.26 -11.66 -4.95
C TYR A 33 5.77 -11.32 -6.36
N ASP A 34 7.07 -11.54 -6.61
CA ASP A 34 7.72 -11.37 -7.93
C ASP A 34 7.49 -9.99 -8.60
N ARG A 35 7.19 -8.94 -7.82
CA ARG A 35 6.83 -7.60 -8.34
C ARG A 35 5.59 -7.64 -9.23
N THR A 36 4.68 -8.56 -8.97
CA THR A 36 3.39 -8.65 -9.66
C THR A 36 2.68 -7.31 -9.58
N GLU A 37 2.15 -6.86 -10.71
CA GLU A 37 1.58 -5.53 -10.81
C GLU A 37 0.15 -5.50 -10.26
N GLY A 38 -0.02 -4.75 -9.18
CA GLY A 38 -1.34 -4.43 -8.66
C GLY A 38 -1.79 -3.04 -9.09
N MET A 39 -3.10 -2.88 -9.21
CA MET A 39 -3.75 -1.61 -9.46
C MET A 39 -4.62 -1.25 -8.27
N ILE A 40 -4.44 -0.03 -7.76
CA ILE A 40 -5.29 0.55 -6.72
C ILE A 40 -6.19 1.60 -7.38
N PRO A 41 -7.51 1.43 -7.38
CA PRO A 41 -8.42 2.48 -7.85
C PRO A 41 -8.43 3.65 -6.86
N PHE A 42 -8.67 4.88 -7.34
CA PHE A 42 -8.72 6.06 -6.45
C PHE A 42 -9.77 5.93 -5.33
N SER A 43 -10.88 5.24 -5.60
CA SER A 43 -11.93 4.92 -4.63
C SER A 43 -11.44 4.10 -3.43
N GLU A 44 -10.41 3.27 -3.63
CA GLU A 44 -9.83 2.42 -2.58
C GLU A 44 -8.52 2.97 -2.01
N LEU A 45 -8.05 4.09 -2.54
CA LEU A 45 -6.86 4.80 -2.12
C LEU A 45 -7.15 5.73 -0.92
N SER A 46 -8.27 6.46 -0.97
CA SER A 46 -8.68 7.43 0.05
C SER A 46 -10.21 7.47 0.20
N PRO A 47 -10.75 7.63 1.41
CA PRO A 47 -12.19 7.84 1.63
C PRO A 47 -12.69 9.22 1.20
N SER A 48 -11.79 10.18 0.91
CA SER A 48 -12.16 11.54 0.50
C SER A 48 -11.59 11.90 -0.86
N ARG A 49 -12.29 12.79 -1.59
CA ARG A 49 -11.89 13.28 -2.92
C ARG A 49 -10.48 13.88 -2.87
N ILE A 50 -9.60 13.36 -3.71
CA ILE A 50 -8.19 13.76 -3.76
C ILE A 50 -8.07 15.02 -4.63
N ARG A 51 -7.53 16.12 -4.08
CA ARG A 51 -7.21 17.33 -4.85
C ARG A 51 -5.93 17.18 -5.67
N SER A 52 -4.93 16.49 -5.13
CA SER A 52 -3.65 16.22 -5.80
C SER A 52 -3.13 14.84 -5.41
N VAL A 53 -2.86 13.99 -6.41
CA VAL A 53 -2.42 12.61 -6.18
C VAL A 53 -1.00 12.57 -5.59
N SER A 54 -0.13 13.50 -6.00
CA SER A 54 1.24 13.64 -5.50
C SER A 54 1.35 14.07 -4.04
N SER A 55 0.34 14.76 -3.49
CA SER A 55 0.35 15.12 -2.05
C SER A 55 -0.11 13.98 -1.16
N PHE A 56 -1.03 13.14 -1.67
CA PHE A 56 -1.61 12.04 -0.91
C PHE A 56 -0.71 10.80 -0.89
N ILE A 57 0.00 10.52 -1.98
CA ILE A 57 0.94 9.41 -2.05
C ILE A 57 2.33 9.91 -2.42
N LYS A 58 3.28 9.65 -1.51
CA LYS A 58 4.69 9.73 -1.83
C LYS A 58 5.07 8.51 -2.67
N VAL A 59 5.24 8.74 -3.97
CA VAL A 59 5.88 7.78 -4.89
C VAL A 59 7.18 7.28 -4.24
N VAL A 60 7.52 6.01 -4.45
CA VAL A 60 8.70 5.32 -3.88
C VAL A 60 8.56 4.81 -2.43
N ARG A 61 7.57 5.26 -1.64
CA ARG A 61 7.32 4.65 -0.32
C ARG A 61 6.64 3.28 -0.45
N ARG A 62 6.94 2.42 0.54
CA ARG A 62 6.26 1.15 0.74
C ARG A 62 5.01 1.37 1.58
N GLU A 63 3.88 0.85 1.13
CA GLU A 63 2.60 0.97 1.83
C GLU A 63 1.96 -0.43 1.93
N PRO A 64 1.35 -0.76 3.08
CA PRO A 64 0.55 -1.98 3.19
C PRO A 64 -0.78 -1.80 2.45
N VAL A 65 -1.20 -2.85 1.74
CA VAL A 65 -2.49 -2.96 1.03
C VAL A 65 -3.12 -4.32 1.30
N ILE A 66 -4.44 -4.42 1.11
CA ILE A 66 -5.15 -5.70 1.11
C ILE A 66 -5.53 -6.06 -0.32
N VAL A 67 -5.36 -7.33 -0.67
CA VAL A 67 -5.77 -7.86 -1.96
C VAL A 67 -7.27 -8.08 -1.96
N LEU A 68 -8.00 -7.43 -2.87
CA LEU A 68 -9.43 -7.64 -3.04
C LEU A 68 -9.68 -8.83 -3.97
N ARG A 69 -9.07 -8.79 -5.15
CA ARG A 69 -9.32 -9.76 -6.22
C ARG A 69 -8.05 -9.99 -7.04
N ILE A 70 -7.90 -11.21 -7.55
CA ILE A 70 -6.76 -11.65 -8.35
C ILE A 70 -7.28 -12.34 -9.60
N ASP A 71 -6.93 -11.81 -10.75
CA ASP A 71 -7.15 -12.43 -12.05
C ASP A 71 -5.83 -13.03 -12.55
N ARG A 72 -5.62 -14.32 -12.30
CA ARG A 72 -4.38 -15.04 -12.63
C ARG A 72 -4.11 -15.13 -14.13
N GLU A 73 -5.16 -15.11 -14.95
CA GLU A 73 -5.04 -15.16 -16.41
C GLU A 73 -4.58 -13.83 -17.00
N LYS A 74 -5.03 -12.70 -16.43
CA LYS A 74 -4.69 -11.36 -16.89
C LYS A 74 -3.50 -10.75 -16.15
N GLY A 75 -3.08 -11.35 -15.04
CA GLY A 75 -2.09 -10.80 -14.13
C GLY A 75 -2.57 -9.52 -13.44
N TYR A 76 -3.89 -9.35 -13.30
CA TYR A 76 -4.49 -8.15 -12.70
C TYR A 76 -4.80 -8.42 -11.23
N ILE A 77 -4.30 -7.54 -10.36
CA ILE A 77 -4.58 -7.60 -8.92
C ILE A 77 -5.24 -6.29 -8.51
N GLU A 78 -6.44 -6.40 -7.95
CA GLU A 78 -7.13 -5.27 -7.37
C GLU A 78 -6.75 -5.13 -5.90
N LEU A 79 -6.26 -3.94 -5.55
CA LEU A 79 -5.70 -3.65 -4.24
C LEU A 79 -6.50 -2.56 -3.54
N SER A 80 -6.63 -2.64 -2.22
CA SER A 80 -7.27 -1.61 -1.39
C SER A 80 -6.37 -1.16 -0.24
N LYS A 81 -6.23 0.16 -0.09
CA LYS A 81 -5.62 0.78 1.09
C LYS A 81 -6.65 1.06 2.18
N ARG A 82 -7.91 1.27 1.80
CA ARG A 82 -8.98 1.62 2.75
C ARG A 82 -9.22 0.50 3.78
N LYS A 83 -9.27 -0.75 3.34
CA LYS A 83 -9.49 -1.90 4.23
C LYS A 83 -8.35 -2.12 5.23
N VAL A 84 -7.13 -1.74 4.87
CA VAL A 84 -5.93 -1.89 5.71
C VAL A 84 -6.10 -1.20 7.06
N ARG A 85 -6.76 -0.03 7.09
CA ARG A 85 -7.00 0.69 8.34
C ARG A 85 -7.83 -0.13 9.33
N GLY A 86 -8.75 -0.97 8.89
CA GLY A 86 -9.52 -1.84 9.78
C GLY A 86 -8.70 -3.01 10.33
N VAL A 87 -7.79 -3.57 9.53
CA VAL A 87 -7.00 -4.75 9.88
C VAL A 87 -5.76 -4.40 10.71
N LEU A 88 -4.97 -3.39 10.33
CA LEU A 88 -3.82 -2.90 11.12
C LEU A 88 -4.23 -2.23 12.45
N GLN A 89 -5.49 -1.78 12.57
CA GLN A 89 -5.99 -1.30 13.86
C GLN A 89 -6.24 -2.44 14.84
N ARG A 90 -6.48 -3.67 14.35
CA ARG A 90 -6.73 -4.86 15.16
C ARG A 90 -5.46 -5.66 15.42
N GLU A 91 -4.57 -5.78 14.43
CA GLU A 91 -3.24 -6.36 14.57
C GLU A 91 -2.16 -5.26 14.46
N GLN A 92 -1.69 -4.77 15.60
CA GLN A 92 -0.39 -4.10 15.78
C GLN A 92 -0.22 -2.71 15.12
N ALA A 93 -0.08 -1.63 15.89
CA ALA A 93 1.16 -1.35 16.61
C ALA A 93 2.45 -1.56 15.77
N CYS A 94 2.52 -1.01 14.55
CA CYS A 94 3.80 -0.86 13.86
C CYS A 94 4.82 -0.14 14.78
N PRO A 95 5.94 -0.78 15.19
CA PRO A 95 6.94 -0.15 16.06
C PRO A 95 7.71 0.99 15.37
N LEU A 96 7.60 1.09 14.04
CA LEU A 96 8.41 1.99 13.22
C LEU A 96 8.08 3.47 13.35
N HIS A 97 7.00 3.85 14.07
CA HIS A 97 6.67 5.27 14.29
C HIS A 97 7.10 5.81 15.66
N ARG A 98 7.65 4.99 16.57
CA ARG A 98 8.12 5.48 17.89
C ARG A 98 9.57 6.01 17.89
N ALA A 99 10.31 5.84 16.79
CA ALA A 99 11.76 6.08 16.78
C ALA A 99 12.21 7.53 16.54
N SER A 100 11.34 8.47 16.17
CA SER A 100 11.79 9.83 15.77
C SER A 100 11.37 10.99 16.69
N ARG A 101 10.66 10.75 17.80
CA ARG A 101 10.25 11.84 18.73
C ARG A 101 11.23 12.13 19.88
N ARG A 102 12.44 11.58 19.87
CA ARG A 102 13.41 11.74 20.98
C ARG A 102 14.67 12.55 20.66
N ARG A 103 14.67 13.40 19.62
CA ARG A 103 15.81 14.31 19.36
C ARG A 103 15.38 15.73 18.98
N ASP A 104 14.63 16.41 19.83
CA ASP A 104 14.47 17.89 19.70
C ASP A 104 14.31 18.58 21.06
N ARG A 105 14.84 17.98 22.14
CA ARG A 105 14.82 18.58 23.49
C ARG A 105 16.21 18.88 24.08
N ALA A 106 17.24 18.86 23.24
CA ALA A 106 18.61 19.26 23.59
C ALA A 106 19.00 20.56 22.88
N ALA A 107 18.08 21.53 22.84
CA ALA A 107 18.39 22.95 22.61
C ALA A 107 17.90 23.72 23.84
N ARG A 108 18.53 23.43 24.97
CA ARG A 108 18.58 24.32 26.13
C ARG A 108 20.05 24.46 26.49
N SER A 109 20.66 25.50 25.97
CA SER A 109 21.73 26.29 26.58
C SER A 109 21.78 27.59 25.80
#